data_AF-A0A484N4T2-F1
#
_entry.id   AF-A0A484N4T2-F1
#
_cell.length_a   1.000
_cell.length_b   1.000
_cell.length_c   1.000
_cell.angle_alpha   90.00
_cell.angle_beta   90.00
_cell.angle_gamma   90.00
#
_symmetry.space_group_name_H-M   'P 1'
#
loop_
_entity.id
_entity.type
_entity.pdbx_description
1 polymer ?
#
loop_
_entity_poly.entity_id
_entity_poly.type
_entity_poly.pdbx_seq_one_letter_code
_entity_poly.pdbx_strand_id
1 'polypeptide(L)'
;MHLETSIGAPVVFGCGEAETGYILGRGAINGLGNAKLDVTNLLSSKGFVQNSFSLCFTSKGSGRIAFGDKGDPDQMTTPLDTLHYESVLYSIRIEQISIGNVEFAALFDSGSTVTRLNDEIYSLIAKHFDSLVKETQTRSSSVTFGILL
;
A
#
# COMPACT_ATOMS: atom_id res chain seq x y z
N MET A 1 22.55 -13.94 -20.35
CA MET A 1 23.24 -13.97 -19.04
C MET A 1 23.45 -12.51 -18.65
N HIS A 2 22.55 -11.94 -17.83
CA HIS A 2 22.74 -10.57 -17.33
C HIS A 2 23.77 -10.62 -16.21
N LEU A 3 24.86 -9.87 -16.36
CA LEU A 3 25.88 -9.74 -15.34
C LEU A 3 25.30 -8.82 -14.26
N GLU A 4 24.80 -9.41 -13.17
CA GLU A 4 24.33 -8.67 -11.99
C GLU A 4 25.56 -8.08 -11.27
N THR A 5 25.98 -6.89 -11.68
CA THR A 5 26.97 -6.12 -10.94
C THR A 5 26.31 -5.58 -9.67
N SER A 6 26.65 -6.17 -8.52
CA SER A 6 26.22 -5.67 -7.22
C SER A 6 26.84 -4.30 -6.95
N ILE A 7 26.01 -3.30 -6.72
CA ILE A 7 26.42 -1.95 -6.32
C ILE A 7 26.17 -1.82 -4.83
N GLY A 8 27.21 -1.49 -4.06
CA GLY A 8 27.07 -1.19 -2.63
C GLY A 8 26.43 0.18 -2.44
N ALA A 9 25.17 0.23 -2.00
CA ALA A 9 24.48 1.46 -1.69
C ALA A 9 24.40 1.68 -0.16
N PRO A 10 24.95 2.79 0.38
CA PRO A 10 24.86 3.07 1.80
C PRO A 10 23.45 3.51 2.18
N VAL A 11 22.71 2.64 2.88
CA VAL A 11 21.37 2.90 3.42
C VAL A 11 21.47 3.10 4.94
N VAL A 12 20.75 4.10 5.46
CA VAL A 12 20.65 4.36 6.90
C VAL A 12 19.38 3.70 7.42
N PHE A 13 19.50 2.94 8.51
CA PHE A 13 18.37 2.30 9.18
C PHE A 13 18.34 2.70 10.66
N GLY A 14 17.16 2.68 11.26
CA GLY A 14 17.00 2.80 12.71
C GLY A 14 17.28 1.49 13.42
N CYS A 15 17.68 1.56 14.70
CA CYS A 15 17.79 0.40 15.58
C CYS A 15 16.52 0.29 16.44
N GLY A 16 15.85 -0.86 16.38
CA GLY A 16 14.78 -1.23 17.31
C GLY A 16 15.36 -1.64 18.67
N GLU A 17 14.76 -1.19 19.77
CA GLU A 17 15.24 -1.47 21.13
C GLU A 17 14.37 -2.50 21.85
N ALA A 18 13.05 -2.31 21.84
CA ALA A 18 12.08 -3.18 22.51
C ALA A 18 10.92 -3.52 21.55
N GLU A 19 11.09 -4.60 20.80
CA GLU A 19 10.08 -5.07 19.85
C GLU A 19 9.01 -5.91 20.55
N THR A 20 7.76 -5.80 20.09
CA THR A 20 6.64 -6.64 20.54
C THR A 20 5.72 -7.00 19.38
N GLY A 21 4.75 -7.90 19.60
CA GLY A 21 3.74 -8.22 18.58
C GLY A 21 4.29 -9.00 17.38
N TYR A 22 3.75 -8.74 16.19
CA TYR A 22 4.05 -9.51 14.97
C TYR A 22 5.53 -9.43 14.52
N ILE A 23 6.22 -8.35 14.88
CA ILE A 23 7.61 -8.10 14.49
C ILE A 23 8.64 -8.70 15.46
N LEU A 24 8.22 -9.14 16.66
CA LEU A 24 9.11 -9.72 17.67
C LEU A 24 9.82 -10.97 17.15
N GLY A 25 11.15 -10.86 16.95
CA GLY A 25 12.01 -11.95 16.50
C GLY A 25 11.78 -12.40 15.06
N ARG A 26 11.00 -11.65 14.26
CA ARG A 26 10.56 -12.06 12.91
C ARG A 26 11.05 -11.15 11.79
N GLY A 27 11.46 -9.91 12.06
CA GLY A 27 12.02 -9.06 11.02
C GLY A 27 12.18 -7.59 11.40
N ALA A 28 12.57 -6.81 10.39
CA ALA A 28 12.59 -5.36 10.42
C ALA A 28 11.52 -4.81 9.47
N ILE A 29 11.06 -3.58 9.73
CA ILE A 29 10.12 -2.88 8.85
C ILE A 29 10.93 -2.01 7.89
N ASN A 30 10.69 -2.20 6.59
CA ASN A 30 11.21 -1.29 5.57
C ASN A 30 10.16 -0.20 5.33
N GLY A 31 10.45 1.01 5.83
CA GLY A 31 9.70 2.20 5.47
C GLY A 31 9.85 2.48 3.97
N LEU A 32 8.72 2.55 3.26
CA LEU A 32 8.67 2.91 1.85
C LEU A 32 7.95 4.24 1.63
N GLY A 33 7.79 5.05 2.68
CA GLY A 33 7.11 6.33 2.64
C GLY A 33 7.84 7.36 1.76
N ASN A 34 7.40 8.61 1.85
CA ASN A 34 7.98 9.73 1.13
C ASN A 34 8.81 10.67 2.03
N ALA A 35 9.37 10.17 3.12
CA ALA A 35 10.32 10.90 3.95
C ALA A 35 11.74 10.85 3.36
N LYS A 36 12.59 11.80 3.76
CA LYS A 36 13.98 11.89 3.28
C LYS A 36 14.82 10.62 3.52
N LEU A 37 14.53 9.89 4.60
CA LEU A 37 15.27 8.68 4.98
C LEU A 37 14.64 7.38 4.45
N ASP A 38 13.48 7.45 3.79
CA ASP A 38 12.91 6.27 3.13
C ASP A 38 13.85 5.79 2.03
N VAL A 39 13.88 4.47 1.83
CA VAL A 39 14.91 3.80 1.02
C VAL A 39 14.98 4.39 -0.40
N THR A 40 13.83 4.61 -1.04
CA THR A 40 13.77 5.19 -2.40
C THR A 40 14.35 6.61 -2.46
N ASN A 41 13.98 7.48 -1.51
CA ASN A 41 14.46 8.86 -1.43
C ASN A 41 15.96 8.91 -1.13
N LEU A 42 16.45 8.04 -0.25
CA LEU A 42 17.87 7.98 0.08
C LEU A 42 18.71 7.49 -1.12
N LEU A 43 18.28 6.42 -1.79
CA LEU A 43 18.99 5.88 -2.95
C LEU A 43 19.00 6.87 -4.12
N SER A 44 17.87 7.53 -4.39
CA SER A 44 17.77 8.50 -5.47
C SER A 44 18.56 9.78 -5.19
N SER A 45 18.60 10.27 -3.94
CA SER A 45 19.42 11.43 -3.56
C SER A 45 20.92 11.23 -3.79
N LYS A 46 21.38 9.97 -3.82
CA LYS A 46 22.77 9.58 -4.10
C LYS A 46 23.00 9.19 -5.56
N GLY A 47 21.98 9.28 -6.41
CA GLY A 47 22.07 8.98 -7.84
C GLY A 47 22.12 7.49 -8.18
N PHE A 48 21.78 6.58 -7.25
CA PHE A 48 21.78 5.14 -7.53
C PHE A 48 20.60 4.71 -8.39
N VAL A 49 19.44 5.34 -8.18
CA VAL A 49 18.17 5.01 -8.83
C VAL A 49 17.37 6.28 -9.10
N GLN A 50 16.38 6.21 -9.97
CA GLN A 50 15.37 7.26 -10.06
C GLN A 50 14.52 7.29 -8.79
N ASN A 51 13.95 8.45 -8.44
CA ASN A 51 13.07 8.55 -7.27
C ASN A 51 11.68 7.97 -7.56
N SER A 52 11.63 6.66 -7.75
CA SER A 52 10.44 5.88 -8.05
C SER A 52 10.66 4.45 -7.58
N PHE A 53 9.58 3.70 -7.41
CA PHE A 53 9.64 2.27 -7.14
C PHE A 53 8.34 1.61 -7.56
N SER A 54 8.42 0.32 -7.84
CA SER A 54 7.26 -0.53 -8.10
C SER A 54 7.10 -1.58 -7.01
N LEU A 55 5.85 -1.84 -6.62
CA LEU A 55 5.45 -2.92 -5.74
C LEU A 55 4.55 -3.90 -6.48
N CYS A 56 4.90 -5.18 -6.44
CA CYS A 56 4.09 -6.26 -6.99
C CYS A 56 3.85 -7.30 -5.90
N PHE A 57 2.65 -7.30 -5.33
CA PHE A 57 2.20 -8.29 -4.35
C PHE A 57 1.66 -9.53 -5.06
N THR A 58 1.87 -10.71 -4.46
CA THR A 58 1.24 -11.95 -4.93
C THR A 58 0.35 -12.53 -3.84
N SER A 59 -0.66 -13.31 -4.23
CA SER A 59 -1.60 -13.97 -3.31
C SER A 59 -0.95 -14.97 -2.35
N LYS A 60 0.30 -15.37 -2.59
CA LYS A 60 1.04 -16.35 -1.77
C LYS A 60 1.85 -15.74 -0.64
N GLY A 61 1.66 -14.44 -0.35
CA GLY A 61 2.42 -13.74 0.69
C GLY A 61 3.87 -13.44 0.30
N SER A 62 4.22 -13.58 -0.98
CA SER A 62 5.49 -13.13 -1.56
C SER A 62 5.25 -11.99 -2.55
N GLY A 63 6.30 -11.24 -2.88
CA GLY A 63 6.18 -10.10 -3.78
C GLY A 63 7.54 -9.61 -4.23
N ARG A 64 7.55 -8.55 -5.03
CA ARG A 64 8.77 -7.86 -5.47
C ARG A 64 8.64 -6.37 -5.26
N ILE A 65 9.76 -5.78 -4.87
CA ILE A 65 9.99 -4.34 -4.91
C ILE A 65 11.13 -4.07 -5.88
N ALA A 66 10.96 -3.07 -6.75
CA ALA A 66 11.98 -2.62 -7.68
C ALA A 66 12.20 -1.11 -7.51
N PHE A 67 13.33 -0.71 -6.95
CA PHE A 67 13.71 0.69 -6.79
C PHE A 67 14.22 1.27 -8.11
N GLY A 68 13.79 2.47 -8.45
CA GLY A 68 14.08 3.15 -9.73
C GLY A 68 13.20 2.73 -10.89
N ASP A 69 12.34 1.72 -10.70
CA ASP A 69 11.37 1.33 -11.72
C ASP A 69 10.30 2.41 -11.89
N LYS A 70 9.89 2.65 -13.13
CA LYS A 70 8.87 3.63 -13.51
C LYS A 70 7.55 2.98 -13.94
N GLY A 71 7.50 1.65 -13.93
CA GLY A 71 6.39 0.91 -14.49
C GLY A 71 6.41 0.88 -16.02
N ASP A 72 5.33 0.37 -16.58
CA ASP A 72 5.13 0.27 -18.03
C ASP A 72 4.78 1.66 -18.60
N PRO A 73 5.33 2.06 -19.76
CA PRO A 73 4.94 3.31 -20.44
C PRO A 73 3.42 3.47 -20.67
N ASP A 74 2.71 2.36 -20.87
CA ASP A 74 1.26 2.36 -21.12
C ASP A 74 0.43 2.19 -19.83
N GLN A 75 1.07 2.19 -18.67
CA GLN A 75 0.38 2.11 -17.39
C GLN A 75 -0.47 3.35 -17.14
N MET A 76 -1.71 3.13 -16.68
CA MET A 76 -2.59 4.20 -16.22
C MET A 76 -2.00 4.88 -14.97
N THR A 77 -1.97 6.21 -14.96
CA THR A 77 -1.44 7.01 -13.86
C THR A 77 -2.49 7.94 -13.26
N THR A 78 -2.36 8.22 -11.98
CA THR A 78 -3.08 9.31 -11.30
C THR A 78 -2.08 10.15 -10.51
N PRO A 79 -2.24 11.48 -10.43
CA PRO A 79 -1.40 12.30 -9.57
C PRO A 79 -1.54 11.89 -8.10
N LEU A 80 -0.42 11.88 -7.38
CA LEU A 80 -0.46 11.79 -5.92
C LEU A 80 -1.11 13.06 -5.36
N ASP A 81 -1.97 12.88 -4.37
CA ASP A 81 -2.55 13.99 -3.62
C ASP A 81 -1.49 14.55 -2.67
N THR A 82 -0.91 15.70 -3.04
CA THR A 82 0.14 16.39 -2.28
C THR A 82 -0.43 17.46 -1.35
N LEU A 83 -1.70 17.37 -0.94
CA LEU A 83 -2.34 18.38 -0.09
C LEU A 83 -1.54 18.69 1.18
N HIS A 84 -0.67 17.79 1.62
CA HIS A 84 0.33 18.06 2.66
C HIS A 84 1.72 17.75 2.09
N TYR A 85 2.48 18.78 1.74
CA TYR A 85 3.87 18.67 1.26
C TYR A 85 4.80 17.90 2.23
N GLU A 86 4.37 17.74 3.49
CA GLU A 86 5.07 17.00 4.55
C GLU A 86 4.52 15.60 4.79
N SER A 87 3.51 15.16 4.02
CA SER A 87 2.97 13.80 4.16
C SER A 87 4.00 12.78 3.69
N VAL A 88 4.37 11.88 4.59
CA VAL A 88 5.18 10.69 4.29
C VAL A 88 4.35 9.57 3.65
N LEU A 89 3.03 9.74 3.57
CA LEU A 89 2.09 8.75 3.05
C LEU A 89 1.78 9.02 1.57
N TYR A 90 1.61 7.95 0.79
CA TYR A 90 1.08 8.05 -0.57
C TYR A 90 -0.44 8.11 -0.52
N SER A 91 -0.97 9.23 -0.96
CA SER A 91 -2.39 9.47 -1.10
C SER A 91 -2.76 9.76 -2.55
N ILE A 92 -3.97 9.40 -2.95
CA ILE A 92 -4.60 9.84 -4.19
C ILE A 92 -5.99 10.39 -3.91
N ARG A 93 -6.51 11.21 -4.81
CA ARG A 93 -7.89 11.68 -4.78
C ARG A 93 -8.78 10.73 -5.58
N ILE A 94 -9.81 10.23 -4.94
CA ILE A 94 -10.91 9.51 -5.58
C ILE A 94 -12.06 10.51 -5.76
N GLU A 95 -12.45 10.76 -7.01
CA GLU A 95 -13.51 11.72 -7.35
C GLU A 95 -14.92 11.11 -7.25
N GLN A 96 -15.03 9.82 -7.56
CA GLN A 96 -16.27 9.06 -7.51
C GLN A 96 -15.97 7.57 -7.45
N ILE A 97 -16.96 6.79 -7.01
CA ILE A 97 -16.95 5.33 -7.14
C ILE A 97 -18.15 4.92 -7.99
N SER A 98 -18.10 3.73 -8.60
CA SER A 98 -19.14 3.28 -9.54
C SER A 98 -20.56 3.22 -8.95
N ILE A 99 -20.68 3.18 -7.63
CA ILE A 99 -21.93 3.03 -6.89
C ILE A 99 -22.40 4.34 -6.23
N GLY A 100 -21.68 5.45 -6.42
CA GLY A 100 -22.06 6.75 -5.85
C GLY A 100 -21.03 7.86 -6.03
N ASN A 101 -21.51 9.09 -6.00
CA ASN A 101 -20.68 10.29 -6.12
C ASN A 101 -20.15 10.69 -4.74
N VAL A 102 -19.05 10.05 -4.33
CA VAL A 102 -18.34 10.36 -3.09
C VAL A 102 -16.88 10.66 -3.42
N GLU A 103 -16.39 11.78 -2.90
CA GLU A 103 -15.02 12.24 -3.09
C GLU A 103 -14.23 12.06 -1.80
N PHE A 104 -13.06 11.44 -1.88
CA PHE A 104 -12.21 11.23 -0.70
C PHE A 104 -10.74 11.01 -1.08
N ALA A 105 -9.84 11.23 -0.11
CA ALA A 105 -8.44 10.83 -0.24
C ALA A 105 -8.28 9.36 0.17
N ALA A 106 -7.62 8.57 -0.67
CA ALA A 106 -7.29 7.17 -0.39
C ALA A 106 -5.79 7.04 -0.09
N LEU A 107 -5.46 6.38 1.02
CA LEU A 107 -4.09 6.10 1.43
C LEU A 107 -3.67 4.71 0.94
N PHE A 108 -2.45 4.59 0.40
CA PHE A 108 -1.85 3.30 0.10
C PHE A 108 -1.11 2.79 1.33
N ASP A 109 -1.57 1.65 1.86
CA ASP A 109 -1.02 1.00 3.05
C ASP A 109 -0.77 -0.48 2.77
N SER A 110 0.50 -0.90 2.84
CA SER A 110 0.89 -2.32 2.77
C SER A 110 0.94 -3.00 4.14
N GLY A 111 0.69 -2.27 5.23
CA GLY A 111 0.64 -2.77 6.60
C GLY A 111 -0.71 -3.37 7.00
N SER A 112 -1.76 -3.20 6.18
CA SER A 112 -3.09 -3.76 6.39
C SER A 112 -3.39 -4.89 5.38
N THR A 113 -4.15 -5.90 5.82
CA THR A 113 -4.61 -6.99 4.94
C THR A 113 -5.91 -6.68 4.21
N VAL A 114 -6.61 -5.61 4.62
CA VAL A 114 -7.93 -5.22 4.10
C VAL A 114 -7.98 -3.71 3.90
N THR A 115 -8.83 -3.27 2.97
CA THR A 115 -9.15 -1.86 2.80
C THR A 115 -9.97 -1.37 3.98
N ARG A 116 -9.52 -0.29 4.63
CA ARG A 116 -10.27 0.39 5.69
C ARG A 116 -11.03 1.56 5.10
N LEU A 117 -12.31 1.66 5.42
CA LEU A 117 -13.22 2.68 4.92
C LEU A 117 -13.79 3.46 6.11
N ASN A 118 -14.06 4.74 5.90
CA ASN A 118 -14.84 5.51 6.87
C ASN A 118 -16.32 5.08 6.83
N ASP A 119 -17.10 5.49 7.82
CA ASP A 119 -18.48 5.05 8.00
C ASP A 119 -19.38 5.40 6.79
N GLU A 120 -19.17 6.56 6.18
CA GLU A 120 -19.95 7.02 5.01
C GLU A 120 -19.72 6.10 3.80
N ILE A 121 -18.46 5.90 3.42
CA ILE A 121 -18.08 5.10 2.26
C ILE A 121 -18.37 3.62 2.51
N TYR A 122 -18.09 3.13 3.72
CA TYR A 122 -18.40 1.77 4.12
C TYR A 122 -19.90 1.49 4.01
N SER A 123 -20.75 2.37 4.54
CA SER A 123 -22.20 2.19 4.50
C SER A 123 -22.74 2.19 3.07
N LEU A 124 -22.21 3.06 2.20
CA LEU A 124 -22.57 3.10 0.78
C LEU A 124 -22.22 1.78 0.09
N ILE A 125 -21.00 1.28 0.27
CA ILE A 125 -20.53 0.02 -0.32
C ILE A 125 -21.30 -1.19 0.23
N ALA A 126 -21.43 -1.28 1.55
CA ALA A 126 -22.11 -2.39 2.22
C ALA A 126 -23.57 -2.48 1.77
N LYS A 127 -24.31 -1.36 1.74
CA LYS A 127 -25.70 -1.33 1.29
C LYS A 127 -25.85 -1.74 -0.18
N HIS A 128 -24.95 -1.28 -1.05
CA HIS A 128 -24.97 -1.68 -2.45
C HIS A 128 -24.67 -3.17 -2.60
N PHE A 129 -23.64 -3.67 -1.92
CA PHE A 129 -23.27 -5.09 -1.92
C PHE A 129 -24.43 -5.97 -1.43
N ASP A 130 -25.03 -5.64 -0.29
CA ASP A 130 -26.17 -6.37 0.28
C ASP A 130 -27.36 -6.45 -0.69
N SER A 131 -27.57 -5.42 -1.52
CA SER A 131 -28.64 -5.44 -2.53
C SER A 131 -28.41 -6.42 -3.68
N LEU A 132 -27.16 -6.84 -3.90
CA LEU A 132 -26.77 -7.78 -4.97
C LEU A 132 -26.71 -9.23 -4.47
N VAL A 133 -26.55 -9.43 -3.17
CA VAL A 133 -26.48 -10.76 -2.56
C VAL A 133 -27.88 -11.39 -2.59
N LYS A 134 -28.01 -12.50 -3.31
CA LYS A 134 -29.26 -13.27 -3.43
C LYS A 134 -29.45 -14.28 -2.29
N GLU A 135 -28.41 -14.53 -1.52
CA GLU A 135 -28.44 -15.44 -0.38
C GLU A 135 -29.19 -14.81 0.79
N THR A 136 -30.13 -15.56 1.37
CA THR A 136 -30.82 -15.14 2.59
C THR A 136 -29.81 -15.04 3.71
N GLN A 137 -29.74 -13.88 4.38
CA GLN A 137 -28.86 -13.66 5.53
C GLN A 137 -29.12 -14.75 6.59
N THR A 138 -28.24 -15.75 6.67
CA THR A 138 -28.33 -16.77 7.71
C THR A 138 -27.66 -16.21 8.95
N ARG A 139 -28.47 -15.95 9.98
CA ARG A 139 -27.99 -15.58 11.31
C ARG A 139 -27.36 -16.81 11.98
N SER A 140 -26.20 -17.23 11.50
CA SER A 140 -25.41 -18.27 12.16
C SER A 140 -24.63 -17.61 13.30
N SER A 141 -24.78 -18.13 14.51
CA SER A 141 -24.04 -17.72 15.72
C SER A 141 -22.54 -18.05 15.65
N SER A 142 -22.04 -18.52 14.51
CA SER A 142 -20.65 -18.89 14.27
C SER A 142 -20.30 -18.60 12.82
N VAL A 143 -20.07 -17.32 12.48
CA VAL A 143 -19.43 -16.95 11.20
C VAL A 143 -18.32 -15.96 11.49
N THR A 144 -17.09 -16.43 11.34
CA THR A 144 -15.92 -15.58 11.20
C THR A 144 -16.02 -14.91 9.82
N PHE A 145 -16.20 -13.59 9.79
CA PHE A 145 -16.08 -12.83 8.55
C PHE A 145 -14.63 -12.91 8.06
N GLY A 146 -14.40 -13.75 7.06
CA GLY A 146 -13.21 -13.70 6.21
C GLY A 146 -13.65 -13.24 4.83
N ILE A 147 -13.22 -12.05 4.41
CA ILE A 147 -13.23 -11.69 2.99
C ILE A 147 -12.14 -12.57 2.36
N LEU A 148 -12.55 -13.58 1.57
CA LEU A 148 -11.62 -14.28 0.69
C LEU A 148 -11.28 -13.32 -0.46
N LEU A 149 -9.99 -13.03 -0.62
CA LEU A 149 -9.40 -12.51 -1.86
C LEU A 149 -8.97 -13.68 -2.75
#